data_AF-A0A3D0MG05-F1
#
_entry.id   AF-A0A3D0MG05-F1
#
_cell.length_a   1.000
_cell.length_b   1.000
_cell.length_c   1.000
_cell.angle_alpha   90.00
_cell.angle_beta   90.00
_cell.angle_gamma   90.00
#
_symmetry.space_group_name_H-M   'P 1'
#
loop_
_entity.id
_entity.type
_entity.pdbx_description
1 polymer ?
#
loop_
_entity_poly.entity_id
_entity_poly.type
_entity_poly.pdbx_seq_one_letter_code
_entity_poly.pdbx_strand_id
1 'polypeptide(L)'
;QLRYEDREALLVHRGNGDYTSFESHAWTPRLEVNYFITARQRLRFTTQWTGLKAFEDKFYTVNPNVREYLHEVPNPDAEPDDFVISKMTFQARYRWEIAPLSDLFVVYTRGANLPRNSFFTFQDLFEQSWNNRIVEQVAIKLRYRFGS
;
A
#
# COMPACT_ATOMS: atom_id res chain seq x y z
N GLN A 1 -10.29 5.44 8.77
CA GLN A 1 -9.28 6.19 9.56
C GLN A 1 -8.32 6.81 8.56
N LEU A 2 -8.07 8.11 8.69
CA LEU A 2 -7.06 8.82 7.91
C LEU A 2 -5.78 8.88 8.75
N ARG A 3 -4.65 8.47 8.17
CA ARG A 3 -3.33 8.60 8.81
C ARG A 3 -2.41 9.36 7.87
N TYR A 4 -1.93 10.50 8.35
CA TYR A 4 -0.84 11.25 7.76
C TYR A 4 0.40 11.03 8.63
N GLU A 5 1.53 10.79 7.99
CA GLU A 5 2.81 10.60 8.66
C GLU A 5 3.87 11.39 7.91
N ASP A 6 4.69 12.08 8.69
CA ASP A 6 5.82 12.86 8.23
C ASP A 6 7.06 12.34 8.95
N ARG A 7 8.13 12.08 8.20
CA ARG A 7 9.37 11.52 8.73
C ARG A 7 10.56 12.21 8.08
N GLU A 8 11.33 12.88 8.91
CA GLU A 8 12.56 13.57 8.55
C GLU A 8 13.68 12.64 8.07
N ALA A 9 13.73 11.38 8.54
CA ALA A 9 14.85 10.48 8.26
C ALA A 9 14.41 9.05 8.00
N LEU A 10 13.92 8.78 6.79
CA LEU A 10 13.79 7.43 6.25
C LEU A 10 15.13 6.97 5.69
N LEU A 11 15.89 6.18 6.46
CA LEU A 11 17.18 5.63 6.00
C LEU A 11 16.96 4.42 5.07
N VAL A 12 17.53 4.51 3.87
CA VAL A 12 17.52 3.45 2.85
C VAL A 12 18.96 3.02 2.59
N HIS A 13 19.23 1.72 2.71
CA HIS A 13 20.53 1.13 2.38
C HIS A 13 20.68 0.97 0.87
N ARG A 14 21.77 1.52 0.31
CA ARG A 14 22.08 1.54 -1.13
C ARG A 14 23.10 0.48 -1.54
N GLY A 15 23.75 -0.19 -0.58
CA GLY A 15 24.77 -1.21 -0.83
C GLY A 15 26.16 -0.73 -0.45
N ASN A 16 27.11 -1.65 -0.29
CA ASN A 16 28.51 -1.35 0.05
C ASN A 16 28.74 -0.48 1.31
N GLY A 17 27.76 -0.42 2.21
CA GLY A 17 27.82 0.44 3.39
C GLY A 17 27.29 1.86 3.17
N ASP A 18 26.73 2.14 2.00
CA ASP A 18 26.13 3.43 1.69
C ASP A 18 24.65 3.47 2.07
N TYR A 19 24.23 4.60 2.63
CA TYR A 19 22.88 4.89 3.07
C TYR A 19 22.47 6.29 2.62
N THR A 20 21.21 6.41 2.23
CA THR A 20 20.60 7.71 1.93
C THR A 20 19.40 7.90 2.86
N SER A 21 19.35 9.04 3.54
CA SER A 21 18.21 9.50 4.32
C SER A 21 17.26 10.28 3.43
N PHE A 22 15.98 10.00 3.57
CA PHE A 22 14.91 10.70 2.88
C PHE A 22 13.97 11.39 3.85
N GLU A 23 13.63 12.64 3.57
CA GLU A 23 12.46 13.31 4.12
C GLU A 23 11.22 12.73 3.41
N SER A 24 10.32 12.11 4.18
CA SER A 24 9.21 11.34 3.61
C SER A 24 7.86 11.76 4.14
N HIS A 25 6.94 11.98 3.20
CA HIS A 25 5.57 12.36 3.45
C HIS A 25 4.63 11.23 3.01
N ALA A 26 3.82 10.71 3.93
CA ALA A 26 2.95 9.57 3.69
C ALA A 26 1.48 9.86 4.00
N TRP A 27 0.61 9.50 3.06
CA TRP A 27 -0.84 9.46 3.22
C TRP A 27 -1.32 8.02 3.14
N THR A 28 -1.96 7.52 4.21
CA THR A 28 -2.49 6.15 4.26
C THR A 28 -3.96 6.12 4.66
N PRO A 29 -4.90 6.58 3.82
CA PRO A 29 -6.32 6.47 4.11
C PRO A 29 -6.79 5.02 4.03
N ARG A 30 -7.67 4.68 4.99
CA ARG A 30 -8.39 3.43 5.01
C ARG A 30 -9.89 3.67 5.16
N LEU A 31 -10.65 3.11 4.23
CA LEU A 31 -12.11 3.10 4.22
C LEU A 31 -12.60 1.67 4.38
N GLU A 32 -13.57 1.49 5.26
CA GLU A 32 -14.29 0.24 5.40
C GLU A 32 -15.78 0.54 5.52
N VAL A 33 -16.59 -0.11 4.69
CA VAL A 33 -18.04 0.04 4.68
C VAL A 33 -18.66 -1.35 4.82
N ASN A 34 -19.54 -1.51 5.81
CA ASN A 34 -20.29 -2.73 6.05
C ASN A 34 -21.78 -2.44 5.83
N TYR A 35 -22.38 -3.08 4.82
CA TYR A 35 -23.76 -2.89 4.42
C TYR A 35 -24.55 -4.19 4.54
N PHE A 36 -25.74 -4.11 5.15
CA PHE A 36 -26.62 -5.25 5.39
C PHE A 36 -27.87 -5.08 4.54
N ILE A 37 -27.92 -5.78 3.40
CA ILE A 37 -29.06 -5.73 2.48
C ILE A 37 -30.28 -6.39 3.16
N THR A 38 -30.04 -7.53 3.81
CA THR A 38 -31.02 -8.25 4.63
C THR A 38 -30.29 -8.89 5.81
N ALA A 39 -31.02 -9.55 6.72
CA ALA A 39 -30.40 -10.36 7.79
C ALA A 39 -29.48 -11.46 7.24
N ARG A 40 -29.73 -11.93 6.01
CA ARG A 40 -29.00 -13.01 5.33
C ARG A 40 -27.98 -12.52 4.30
N GLN A 41 -28.02 -11.26 3.91
CA GLN A 41 -27.18 -10.70 2.85
C GLN A 41 -26.34 -9.54 3.36
N ARG A 42 -25.01 -9.68 3.25
CA ARG A 42 -24.04 -8.71 3.74
C ARG A 42 -23.05 -8.37 2.65
N LEU A 43 -22.72 -7.10 2.55
CA LEU A 43 -21.75 -6.57 1.60
C LEU A 43 -20.72 -5.76 2.39
N ARG A 44 -19.44 -6.06 2.20
CA ARG A 44 -18.33 -5.33 2.81
C ARG A 44 -17.43 -4.79 1.73
N PHE A 45 -17.16 -3.49 1.80
CA PHE A 45 -16.16 -2.82 0.97
C PHE A 45 -14.99 -2.42 1.84
N THR A 46 -13.77 -2.62 1.35
CA THR A 46 -12.56 -2.21 2.02
C THR A 46 -11.62 -1.61 1.00
N THR A 47 -11.17 -0.39 1.28
CA THR A 47 -10.17 0.30 0.47
C THR A 47 -9.04 0.73 1.38
N GLN A 48 -7.82 0.41 0.99
CA GLN A 48 -6.61 0.92 1.62
C GLN A 48 -5.72 1.48 0.52
N TRP A 49 -5.25 2.70 0.71
CA TRP A 49 -4.28 3.33 -0.17
C TRP A 49 -3.11 3.85 0.65
N THR A 50 -1.92 3.80 0.09
CA THR A 50 -0.69 4.36 0.64
C THR A 50 0.02 5.12 -0.46
N GLY A 51 0.03 6.44 -0.34
CA GLY A 51 0.89 7.34 -1.10
C GLY A 51 2.06 7.78 -0.25
N LEU A 52 3.29 7.51 -0.66
CA LEU A 52 4.53 7.94 -0.02
C LEU A 52 5.34 8.74 -1.03
N LYS A 53 5.80 9.92 -0.64
CA LYS A 53 6.83 10.66 -1.36
C LYS A 53 8.05 10.73 -0.45
N ALA A 54 9.22 10.42 -0.99
CA ALA A 54 10.48 10.47 -0.27
C ALA A 54 11.45 11.34 -1.09
N PHE A 55 11.93 12.40 -0.46
CA PHE A 55 12.88 13.36 -1.00
C PHE A 55 14.23 13.13 -0.35
N GLU A 56 15.27 13.03 -1.15
CA GLU A 56 16.63 12.87 -0.69
C GLU A 56 17.06 14.05 0.19
N ASP A 57 17.67 13.74 1.34
CA ASP A 57 18.13 14.74 2.31
C ASP A 57 19.63 14.60 2.59
N LYS A 58 20.07 13.46 3.14
CA LYS A 58 21.45 13.25 3.60
C LYS A 58 22.03 11.92 3.19
N PHE A 59 23.35 11.88 3.02
CA PHE A 59 24.09 10.69 2.63
C PHE A 59 25.02 10.26 3.74
N TYR A 60 25.11 8.96 3.93
CA TYR A 60 25.98 8.37 4.93
C TYR A 60 26.73 7.18 4.36
N THR A 61 27.95 6.98 4.84
CA THR A 61 28.72 5.77 4.57
C THR A 61 29.17 5.12 5.87
N VAL A 62 29.38 3.82 5.82
CA VAL A 62 29.94 3.02 6.92
C VAL A 62 30.78 1.91 6.32
N ASN A 63 31.88 1.54 6.96
CA ASN A 63 32.63 0.35 6.60
C ASN A 63 31.77 -0.89 6.87
N PRO A 64 31.36 -1.66 5.86
CA PRO A 64 30.48 -2.81 6.06
C PRO A 64 31.17 -3.96 6.82
N ASN A 65 32.50 -3.92 6.96
CA ASN A 65 33.29 -4.96 7.62
C ASN A 65 33.59 -4.64 9.09
N VAL A 66 33.26 -3.44 9.58
CA VAL A 66 33.57 -2.99 10.93
C VAL A 66 32.33 -2.35 11.56
N ARG A 67 32.12 -2.56 12.86
CA ARG A 67 31.03 -1.91 13.59
C ARG A 67 31.43 -0.49 13.98
N GLU A 68 31.01 0.48 13.19
CA GLU A 68 31.24 1.91 13.43
C GLU A 68 29.96 2.73 13.24
N TYR A 69 30.03 4.03 13.55
CA TYR A 69 28.92 4.95 13.35
C TYR A 69 28.82 5.35 11.88
N LEU A 70 27.61 5.72 11.45
CA LEU A 70 27.38 6.30 10.13
C LEU A 70 28.09 7.66 10.03
N HIS A 71 28.82 7.87 8.94
CA HIS A 71 29.51 9.12 8.66
C HIS A 71 28.80 9.86 7.52
N GLU A 72 28.38 11.11 7.77
CA GLU A 72 27.76 11.96 6.74
C GLU A 72 28.78 12.29 5.65
N VAL A 73 28.38 12.11 4.39
CA VAL A 73 29.20 12.38 3.21
C VAL A 73 28.48 13.35 2.26
N PRO A 74 29.21 14.09 1.40
CA PRO A 74 28.59 14.86 0.33
C PRO A 74 27.79 13.95 -0.63
N ASN A 75 26.83 14.54 -1.34
CA ASN A 75 26.08 13.82 -2.37
C ASN A 75 27.05 13.12 -3.35
N PRO A 76 26.99 11.79 -3.49
CA PRO A 76 27.87 11.03 -4.39
C PRO A 76 27.58 11.29 -5.87
N ASP A 77 26.39 11.76 -6.23
CA ASP A 77 25.99 12.08 -7.60
C ASP A 77 25.23 13.42 -7.72
N ALA A 78 24.79 13.74 -8.93
CA ALA A 78 24.07 14.98 -9.23
C ALA A 78 22.61 14.72 -9.63
N GLU A 79 22.16 13.47 -9.59
CA GLU A 79 20.81 13.06 -9.97
C GLU A 79 20.01 12.73 -8.71
N PRO A 80 18.90 13.44 -8.42
CA PRO A 80 18.09 13.16 -7.23
C PRO A 80 17.55 11.73 -7.24
N ASP A 81 17.75 11.03 -6.13
CA ASP A 81 17.41 9.62 -5.94
C ASP A 81 16.00 9.45 -5.31
N ASP A 82 15.17 10.49 -5.47
CA ASP A 82 13.82 10.64 -4.97
C ASP A 82 12.88 9.55 -5.48
N PHE A 83 11.95 9.11 -4.64
CA PHE A 83 11.00 8.07 -5.03
C PHE A 83 9.59 8.28 -4.51
N VAL A 84 8.63 7.80 -5.30
CA VAL A 84 7.21 7.81 -4.96
C VAL A 84 6.66 6.39 -5.00
N ILE A 85 5.94 6.02 -3.93
CA ILE A 85 5.20 4.77 -3.84
C ILE A 85 3.72 5.08 -3.81
N SER A 86 2.95 4.49 -4.74
CA SER A 86 1.49 4.51 -4.69
C SER A 86 0.95 3.09 -4.73
N LYS A 87 0.44 2.62 -3.60
CA LYS A 87 -0.10 1.26 -3.44
C LYS A 87 -1.56 1.36 -3.05
N MET A 88 -2.42 0.63 -3.77
CA MET A 88 -3.85 0.58 -3.48
C MET A 88 -4.34 -0.86 -3.42
N THR A 89 -5.24 -1.14 -2.50
CA THR A 89 -6.00 -2.38 -2.45
C THR A 89 -7.47 -2.06 -2.22
N PHE A 90 -8.32 -2.54 -3.11
CA PHE A 90 -9.77 -2.52 -3.00
C PHE A 90 -10.29 -3.96 -2.91
N GLN A 91 -11.23 -4.19 -2.00
CA GLN A 91 -11.91 -5.46 -1.88
C GLN A 91 -13.41 -5.23 -1.68
N ALA A 92 -14.21 -5.94 -2.48
CA ALA A 92 -15.65 -6.05 -2.29
C ALA A 92 -15.99 -7.50 -1.96
N ARG A 93 -16.65 -7.72 -0.83
CA ARG A 93 -17.04 -9.04 -0.35
C ARG A 93 -18.54 -9.10 -0.15
N TYR A 94 -19.19 -9.98 -0.89
CA TYR A 94 -20.59 -10.32 -0.72
C TYR A 94 -20.71 -11.67 0.00
N ARG A 95 -21.58 -11.74 1.01
CA ARG A 95 -21.99 -12.96 1.69
C ARG A 95 -23.51 -13.07 1.62
N TRP A 96 -23.99 -14.22 1.16
CA TRP A 96 -25.40 -14.57 1.20
C TRP A 96 -25.60 -15.90 1.90
N GLU A 97 -26.31 -15.88 3.02
CA GLU A 97 -26.82 -17.06 3.70
C GLU A 97 -28.10 -17.54 2.99
N ILE A 98 -27.99 -18.61 2.22
CA ILE A 98 -29.09 -19.15 1.40
C ILE A 98 -30.01 -20.01 2.28
N ALA A 99 -29.42 -20.78 3.20
CA ALA A 99 -30.10 -21.61 4.18
C ALA A 99 -29.23 -21.68 5.46
N PRO A 100 -29.74 -22.19 6.60
CA PRO A 100 -28.93 -22.35 7.80
C PRO A 100 -27.64 -23.11 7.49
N LEU A 101 -26.49 -22.49 7.77
CA LEU A 101 -25.15 -23.02 7.50
C LEU A 101 -24.79 -23.23 6.01
N SER A 102 -25.58 -22.68 5.09
CA SER A 102 -25.29 -22.67 3.65
C SER A 102 -25.08 -21.23 3.17
N ASP A 103 -23.87 -20.95 2.71
CA ASP A 103 -23.40 -19.60 2.40
C ASP A 103 -22.79 -19.54 0.98
N LEU A 104 -23.12 -18.49 0.24
CA LEU A 104 -22.38 -18.06 -0.94
C LEU A 104 -21.49 -16.88 -0.57
N PHE A 105 -20.21 -16.96 -0.94
CA PHE A 105 -19.25 -15.88 -0.85
C PHE A 105 -18.77 -15.50 -2.24
N VAL A 106 -18.80 -14.20 -2.54
CA VAL A 106 -18.17 -13.62 -3.73
C VAL A 106 -17.21 -12.55 -3.25
N VAL A 107 -15.94 -12.65 -3.64
CA VAL A 107 -14.90 -11.70 -3.27
C VAL A 107 -14.25 -11.18 -4.54
N TYR A 108 -14.38 -9.89 -4.78
CA TYR A 108 -13.62 -9.17 -5.79
C TYR A 108 -12.47 -8.44 -5.11
N THR A 109 -11.25 -8.61 -5.64
CA THR A 109 -10.06 -7.91 -5.14
C THR A 109 -9.36 -7.23 -6.32
N ARG A 110 -9.03 -5.96 -6.13
CA ARG A 110 -8.26 -5.15 -7.06
C ARG A 110 -7.06 -4.53 -6.35
N GLY A 111 -5.89 -4.60 -6.96
CA GLY A 111 -4.65 -4.06 -6.42
C GLY A 111 -3.86 -3.29 -7.47
N ALA A 112 -3.16 -2.25 -7.01
CA ALA A 112 -2.23 -1.45 -7.79
C ALA A 112 -0.95 -1.20 -6.98
N ASN A 113 0.19 -1.18 -7.65
CA ASN A 113 1.50 -0.90 -7.08
C ASN A 113 2.35 -0.14 -8.11
N LEU A 114 2.36 1.18 -8.03
CA LEU A 114 3.09 2.03 -8.97
C LEU A 114 4.34 2.59 -8.28
N PRO A 115 5.55 2.09 -8.60
CA PRO A 115 6.79 2.82 -8.35
C PRO A 115 7.03 3.81 -9.51
N ARG A 116 7.20 5.10 -9.22
CA ARG A 116 7.52 6.13 -10.24
C ARG A 116 8.43 7.22 -9.70
N ASN A 117 9.20 7.81 -10.60
CA ASN A 117 10.10 8.96 -10.37
C ASN A 117 9.45 10.29 -10.78
N SER A 118 8.12 10.42 -10.67
CA SER A 118 7.39 11.60 -11.13
C SER A 118 6.55 12.21 -9.99
N PHE A 119 6.83 13.48 -9.66
CA PHE A 119 6.23 14.23 -8.55
C PHE A 119 4.80 14.72 -8.86
N PHE A 120 3.85 13.79 -8.93
CA PHE A 120 2.43 14.13 -9.02
C PHE A 120 1.83 14.48 -7.64
N THR A 121 0.65 15.09 -7.60
CA THR A 121 -0.06 15.33 -6.33
C THR A 121 -0.54 14.01 -5.72
N PHE A 122 -0.85 13.99 -4.42
CA PHE A 122 -1.42 12.78 -3.78
C PHE A 122 -2.74 12.34 -4.43
N GLN A 123 -3.54 13.28 -4.93
CA GLN A 123 -4.79 13.00 -5.64
C GLN A 123 -4.53 12.27 -6.96
N ASP A 124 -3.56 12.75 -7.75
CA ASP A 124 -3.18 12.11 -9.02
C ASP A 124 -2.63 10.69 -8.77
N LEU A 125 -1.83 10.51 -7.72
CA LEU A 125 -1.29 9.20 -7.34
C LEU A 125 -2.39 8.20 -6.95
N PHE A 126 -3.45 8.68 -6.31
CA PHE A 126 -4.63 7.88 -6.00
C PHE A 126 -5.42 7.54 -7.27
N GLU A 127 -5.74 8.53 -8.10
CA GLU A 127 -6.48 8.33 -9.35
C GLU A 127 -5.76 7.37 -10.29
N GLN A 128 -4.45 7.50 -10.43
CA GLN A 128 -3.64 6.59 -11.22
C GLN A 128 -3.61 5.19 -10.63
N SER A 129 -3.55 5.03 -9.30
CA SER A 129 -3.63 3.69 -8.68
C SER A 129 -5.01 3.07 -8.82
N TRP A 130 -6.04 3.90 -8.89
CA TRP A 130 -7.37 3.44 -9.24
C TRP A 130 -7.41 2.95 -10.68
N ASN A 131 -6.88 3.72 -11.63
CA ASN A 131 -6.97 3.44 -13.07
C ASN A 131 -6.00 2.33 -13.56
N ASN A 132 -4.76 2.29 -13.06
CA ASN A 132 -3.74 1.33 -13.44
C ASN A 132 -3.74 0.12 -12.51
N ARG A 133 -4.20 -1.03 -13.01
CA ARG A 133 -4.31 -2.28 -12.25
C ARG A 133 -3.10 -3.19 -12.43
N ILE A 134 -2.70 -3.84 -11.35
CA ILE A 134 -1.68 -4.91 -11.38
C ILE A 134 -2.29 -6.25 -11.01
N VAL A 135 -3.24 -6.25 -10.07
CA VAL A 135 -3.97 -7.45 -9.66
C VAL A 135 -5.46 -7.18 -9.79
N GLU A 136 -6.17 -8.09 -10.44
CA GLU A 136 -7.62 -8.10 -10.51
C GLU A 136 -8.11 -9.55 -10.46
N GLN A 137 -8.89 -9.90 -9.45
CA GLN A 137 -9.38 -11.26 -9.28
C GLN A 137 -10.79 -11.32 -8.68
N VAL A 138 -11.53 -12.33 -9.09
CA VAL A 138 -12.83 -12.71 -8.51
C VAL A 138 -12.71 -14.13 -7.97
N ALA A 139 -13.05 -14.31 -6.69
CA ALA A 139 -13.14 -15.61 -6.04
C ALA A 139 -14.59 -15.87 -5.61
N ILE A 140 -15.09 -17.07 -5.93
CA ILE A 140 -16.45 -17.51 -5.57
C ILE A 140 -16.32 -18.78 -4.74
N LYS A 141 -17.04 -18.83 -3.61
CA LYS A 141 -17.11 -20.01 -2.74
C LYS A 141 -18.55 -20.28 -2.35
N LEU A 142 -19.02 -21.49 -2.65
CA LEU A 142 -20.29 -22.01 -2.18
C LEU A 142 -20.05 -23.02 -1.06
N ARG A 143 -20.65 -22.80 0.10
CA ARG A 143 -20.75 -23.79 1.18
C ARG A 143 -22.19 -24.27 1.23
N TYR A 144 -22.40 -25.57 1.09
CA TYR A 144 -23.71 -26.18 1.18
C TYR A 144 -23.69 -27.29 2.23
N ARG A 145 -24.67 -27.30 3.12
CA ARG A 145 -24.88 -28.41 4.06
C ARG A 145 -25.97 -29.32 3.48
N PHE A 146 -25.61 -30.57 3.19
CA PHE A 146 -26.58 -31.62 2.94
C PHE A 146 -27.20 -32.04 4.28
N GLY A 147 -28.52 -31.95 4.39
CA GLY A 147 -29.26 -32.50 5.54
C GLY A 147 -29.63 -33.95 5.26
N SER A 148 -29.35 -34.82 6.23
CA SER A 148 -30.07 -36.08 6.45
C SER A 148 -31.28 -35.82 7.33
#